data_AF-A0A926VJQ9-F1
#
_entry.id   AF-A0A926VJQ9-F1
#
_cell.length_a   1.000
_cell.length_b   1.000
_cell.length_c   1.000
_cell.angle_alpha   90.00
_cell.angle_beta   90.00
_cell.angle_gamma   90.00
#
_symmetry.space_group_name_H-M   'P 1'
#
loop_
_entity.id
_entity.type
_entity.pdbx_description
1 polymer ?
#
loop_
_entity_poly.entity_id
_entity_poly.type
_entity_poly.pdbx_seq_one_letter_code
_entity_poly.pdbx_strand_id
1 'polypeptide(L)'
;MKSTVDYVPLALAASELGISEETLRRDRALLRKKLGKSEFDNSRYEPGLDGKSFAALRRFRELAALMGRKKAIEMLRINGVD
;
A
#
# COMPACT_ATOMS: atom_id res chain seq x y z
N MET A 1 6.79 21.03 15.31
CA MET A 1 7.01 19.63 15.71
C MET A 1 7.18 18.81 14.43
N LYS A 2 8.35 18.18 14.23
CA LYS A 2 8.59 17.36 13.03
C LYS A 2 7.72 16.11 13.15
N SER A 3 6.74 15.95 12.25
CA SER A 3 5.92 14.75 12.13
C SER A 3 6.84 13.55 11.99
N THR A 4 6.91 12.71 13.01
CA THR A 4 7.40 11.34 12.90
C THR A 4 6.56 10.70 11.81
N VAL A 5 7.16 10.42 10.65
CA VAL A 5 6.51 9.57 9.67
C VAL A 5 6.54 8.20 10.32
N ASP A 6 5.43 7.79 10.94
CA ASP A 6 5.28 6.46 11.52
C ASP A 6 5.40 5.44 10.37
N TYR A 7 6.59 4.88 10.22
CA TYR A 7 6.85 3.79 9.29
C TYR A 7 6.36 2.50 9.92
N VAL A 8 5.44 1.82 9.23
CA VAL A 8 4.95 0.49 9.61
C VAL A 8 5.88 -0.54 8.99
N PRO A 9 6.57 -1.40 9.78
CA PRO A 9 7.37 -2.49 9.24
C PRO A 9 6.52 -3.42 8.36
N LEU A 10 7.09 -3.95 7.27
CA LEU A 10 6.34 -4.84 6.36
C LEU A 10 5.73 -6.05 7.07
N ALA A 11 6.41 -6.61 8.07
CA ALA A 11 5.90 -7.73 8.87
C ALA A 11 4.64 -7.35 9.64
N LEU A 12 4.63 -6.18 10.29
CA LEU A 12 3.48 -5.68 11.02
C LEU A 12 2.32 -5.36 10.07
N ALA A 13 2.60 -4.66 8.97
CA ALA A 13 1.59 -4.35 7.96
C ALA A 13 0.99 -5.61 7.33
N ALA A 14 1.79 -6.65 7.08
CA ALA A 14 1.32 -7.92 6.55
C ALA A 14 0.41 -8.63 7.56
N SER A 15 0.80 -8.64 8.84
CA SER A 15 0.01 -9.17 9.94
C SER A 15 -1.33 -8.44 10.08
N GLU A 16 -1.35 -7.10 10.07
CA GLU A 16 -2.58 -6.31 10.18
C GLU A 16 -3.53 -6.53 9.00
N LEU A 17 -2.99 -6.77 7.80
CA LEU A 17 -3.78 -7.05 6.61
C LEU A 17 -4.14 -8.54 6.46
N GLY A 18 -3.68 -9.40 7.37
CA GLY A 18 -3.95 -10.84 7.34
C GLY A 18 -3.36 -11.53 6.09
N ILE A 19 -2.22 -11.06 5.59
CA ILE A 19 -1.55 -11.61 4.40
C ILE A 19 -0.08 -11.93 4.69
N SER A 20 0.56 -12.70 3.80
CA SER A 20 1.99 -12.90 3.86
C SER A 20 2.75 -11.63 3.45
N GLU A 21 3.95 -11.43 4.00
CA GLU A 21 4.81 -10.32 3.57
C GLU A 21 5.13 -10.37 2.07
N GLU A 22 5.21 -11.57 1.49
CA GLU A 22 5.39 -11.74 0.05
C GLU A 22 4.21 -11.17 -0.74
N THR A 23 2.98 -11.45 -0.29
CA THR A 23 1.76 -10.89 -0.90
C THR A 23 1.74 -9.37 -0.77
N LEU A 24 2.11 -8.85 0.40
CA LEU A 24 2.23 -7.40 0.63
C LEU A 24 3.24 -6.76 -0.34
N ARG A 25 4.41 -7.37 -0.51
CA ARG A 25 5.45 -6.90 -1.46
C ARG A 25 4.94 -6.92 -2.91
N ARG A 26 4.21 -7.97 -3.31
CA ARG A 26 3.61 -8.08 -4.65
C ARG A 26 2.55 -7.01 -4.89
N ASP A 27 1.62 -6.83 -3.96
CA ASP A 27 0.57 -5.82 -4.05
C ASP A 27 1.17 -4.41 -4.08
N ARG A 28 2.19 -4.15 -3.26
CA ARG A 28 2.96 -2.90 -3.29
C ARG A 28 3.62 -2.64 -4.64
N ALA A 29 4.31 -3.63 -5.20
CA ALA A 29 4.94 -3.50 -6.52
C ALA A 29 3.92 -3.25 -7.63
N LEU A 30 2.76 -3.90 -7.55
CA LEU A 30 1.64 -3.70 -8.47
C LEU A 30 1.09 -2.28 -8.40
N LEU A 31 0.81 -1.78 -7.20
CA LEU A 31 0.29 -0.43 -6.98
C LEU A 31 1.31 0.63 -7.41
N ARG A 32 2.60 0.45 -7.10
CA ARG A 32 3.67 1.33 -7.61
C ARG A 32 3.66 1.41 -9.13
N LYS A 33 3.62 0.26 -9.81
CA LYS A 33 3.63 0.20 -11.28
C LYS A 33 2.38 0.82 -11.91
N LYS A 34 1.22 0.67 -11.28
CA LYS A 34 -0.08 1.05 -11.87
C LYS A 34 -0.53 2.45 -11.52
N LEU A 35 -0.19 2.93 -10.31
CA LEU A 35 -0.59 4.24 -9.83
C LEU A 35 0.53 5.28 -10.00
N GLY A 36 1.78 4.85 -10.21
CA GLY A 36 2.92 5.76 -10.36
C GLY A 36 3.21 6.62 -9.12
N LYS A 37 2.62 6.28 -7.97
CA LYS A 37 2.69 7.05 -6.74
C LYS A 37 4.09 6.93 -6.12
N SER A 38 4.67 8.08 -5.80
CA SER A 38 5.93 8.21 -5.02
C SER A 38 5.81 7.68 -3.59
N GLU A 39 4.59 7.47 -3.12
CA GLU A 39 4.29 6.89 -1.80
C GLU A 39 4.88 5.47 -1.68
N PHE A 40 4.91 4.71 -2.79
CA PHE A 40 5.53 3.38 -2.83
C PHE A 40 7.00 3.38 -3.27
N ASP A 41 7.68 4.53 -3.24
CA ASP A 41 9.08 4.60 -3.68
C ASP A 41 10.01 3.92 -2.68
N ASN A 42 11.00 3.18 -3.21
CA ASN A 42 12.03 2.48 -2.45
C ASN A 42 13.26 3.38 -2.21
N SER A 43 13.14 4.68 -2.48
CA SER A 43 14.29 5.61 -2.49
C SER A 43 14.93 5.79 -1.11
N ARG A 44 14.21 5.46 -0.04
CA ARG A 44 14.77 5.31 1.30
C ARG A 44 14.86 3.83 1.58
N TYR A 45 16.07 3.37 1.91
CA TYR A 45 16.49 2.00 2.24
C TYR A 45 15.76 1.37 3.45
N GLU A 46 14.52 1.76 3.76
CA GLU A 46 13.74 1.26 4.87
C GLU A 46 12.67 0.27 4.37
N PRO A 47 12.64 -0.96 4.90
CA PRO A 47 11.68 -2.00 4.53
C PRO A 47 10.32 -1.77 5.22
N GLY A 48 9.78 -0.56 5.11
CA GLY A 48 8.53 -0.14 5.77
C GLY A 48 7.55 0.54 4.81
N LEU A 49 6.34 0.76 5.30
CA LEU A 49 5.29 1.54 4.64
C LEU A 49 5.09 2.82 5.44
N ASP A 50 5.06 3.98 4.78
CA ASP A 50 4.50 5.15 5.41
C ASP A 50 2.98 4.98 5.59
N GLY A 51 2.36 5.77 6.48
CA GLY A 51 0.93 5.66 6.78
C GLY A 51 0.04 5.74 5.53
N LYS A 52 0.43 6.52 4.52
CA LYS A 52 -0.33 6.66 3.27
C LYS A 52 -0.25 5.40 2.42
N SER A 53 0.93 4.81 2.29
CA SER A 53 1.16 3.55 1.58
C SER A 53 0.44 2.40 2.25
N PHE A 54 0.42 2.38 3.59
CA PHE A 54 -0.33 1.39 4.34
C PHE A 54 -1.84 1.54 4.13
N ALA A 55 -2.38 2.76 4.25
CA ALA A 55 -3.78 3.05 3.95
C ALA A 55 -4.17 2.67 2.51
N ALA A 56 -3.29 2.94 1.54
CA ALA A 56 -3.47 2.56 0.15
C ALA A 56 -3.57 1.05 -0.05
N LEU A 57 -2.68 0.29 0.61
CA LEU A 57 -2.68 -1.17 0.54
C LEU A 57 -3.91 -1.76 1.22
N ARG A 58 -4.30 -1.23 2.38
CA ARG A 58 -5.54 -1.62 3.06
C ARG A 58 -6.75 -1.38 2.16
N ARG A 59 -6.87 -0.19 1.59
CA ARG A 59 -7.99 0.18 0.73
C ARG A 59 -8.01 -0.64 -0.55
N PHE A 60 -6.84 -0.91 -1.14
CA PHE A 60 -6.71 -1.82 -2.28
C PHE A 60 -7.28 -3.20 -1.97
N ARG A 61 -6.92 -3.77 -0.81
CA ARG A 61 -7.37 -5.10 -0.37
C ARG A 61 -8.88 -5.16 -0.17
N GLU A 62 -9.45 -4.17 0.52
CA GLU A 62 -10.90 -4.03 0.71
C GLU A 62 -11.64 -3.95 -0.63
N LEU A 63 -11.19 -3.07 -1.53
CA LEU A 63 -11.79 -2.94 -2.86
C LEU A 63 -11.58 -4.21 -3.70
N ALA A 64 -10.40 -4.83 -3.65
CA ALA A 64 -10.12 -6.03 -4.42
C ALA A 64 -11.00 -7.21 -4.00
N ALA A 65 -11.36 -7.31 -2.72
CA ALA A 65 -12.29 -8.30 -2.22
C ALA A 65 -13.74 -8.06 -2.71
N LEU A 66 -14.15 -6.79 -2.84
CA LEU A 66 -15.52 -6.43 -3.24
C LEU A 66 -15.76 -6.44 -4.75
N MET A 67 -14.82 -5.92 -5.55
CA MET A 67 -15.02 -5.67 -6.99
C MET A 67 -13.93 -6.26 -7.88
N GLY A 68 -12.98 -6.99 -7.30
CA GLY A 68 -11.84 -7.55 -8.01
C GLY A 68 -10.69 -6.55 -8.20
N ARG A 69 -9.49 -7.10 -8.38
CA ARG A 69 -8.22 -6.34 -8.40
C ARG A 69 -8.18 -5.24 -9.46
N LYS A 70 -8.72 -5.47 -10.66
CA LYS A 70 -8.66 -4.50 -11.77
C LYS A 70 -9.45 -3.22 -11.44
N LYS A 71 -10.70 -3.37 -10.98
CA LYS A 71 -11.55 -2.24 -10.59
C LYS A 71 -11.01 -1.53 -9.35
N ALA A 72 -10.45 -2.28 -8.38
CA ALA A 72 -9.81 -1.70 -7.20
C ALA A 72 -8.66 -0.74 -7.55
N ILE A 73 -7.80 -1.11 -8.49
CA ILE A 73 -6.69 -0.24 -8.96
C ILE A 73 -7.24 1.01 -9.63
N GLU A 74 -8.27 0.87 -10.46
CA GLU A 74 -8.89 1.99 -11.15
C GLU A 74 -9.53 2.98 -10.17
N MET A 75 -10.23 2.47 -9.15
CA MET A 75 -10.81 3.28 -8.08
C MET A 75 -9.75 4.04 -7.28
N LEU A 76 -8.64 3.39 -6.93
CA LEU A 76 -7.52 4.05 -6.24
C LEU A 76 -6.81 5.09 -7.10
N ARG A 77 -6.81 4.90 -8.42
CA ARG A 77 -6.24 5.87 -9.36
C ARG A 77 -7.11 7.11 -9.47
N ILE A 78 -8.44 6.95 -9.52
CA ILE A 78 -9.40 8.04 -9.69
C ILE A 78 -9.59 8.82 -8.39
N ASN A 79 -9.80 8.12 -7.27
CA ASN A 79 -10.15 8.74 -6.00
C ASN A 79 -8.94 9.01 -5.10
N GLY A 80 -7.75 8.53 -5.49
CA GLY A 80 -6.57 8.64 -4.64
C GLY A 80 -6.63 7.72 -3.42
N VAL A 81 -5.75 8.02 -2.47
CA VAL A 81 -5.69 7.41 -1.14
C VAL A 81 -5.69 8.61 -0.21
N ASP A 82 -6.74 8.75 0.58
CA ASP A 82 -6.90 9.83 1.57
C ASP A 82 -5.93 9.63 2.74
#